data_AF-A0A1F2TNE8-F1
#
_entry.id   AF-A0A1F2TNE8-F1
#
_cell.length_a   1.000
_cell.length_b   1.000
_cell.length_c   1.000
_cell.angle_alpha   90.00
_cell.angle_beta   90.00
_cell.angle_gamma   90.00
#
_symmetry.space_group_name_H-M   'P 1'
#
loop_
_entity.id
_entity.type
_entity.pdbx_description
1 polymer ?
#
loop_
_entity_poly.entity_id
_entity_poly.type
_entity_poly.pdbx_seq_one_letter_code
_entity_poly.pdbx_strand_id
1 'polypeptide(L)'
;MPQDSDIPPLEEAVALGLRSRQTLDAEEKKLQAGVSTPYNVIRTQRDLFSAELAEVQARVAYGKALAELDRATGQTLERNHMDLDQVLQGKLI
;
A
#
# COMPACT_ATOMS: atom_id res chain seq x y z
N MET A 1 -5.40 -15.70 0.88
CA MET A 1 -4.85 -14.36 1.18
C MET A 1 -4.18 -13.86 -0.10
N PRO A 2 -4.43 -12.62 -0.54
CA PRO A 2 -3.69 -12.05 -1.67
C PRO A 2 -2.19 -12.03 -1.34
N GLN A 3 -1.33 -12.30 -2.31
CA GLN A 3 0.12 -12.27 -2.10
C GLN A 3 0.59 -10.81 -2.02
N ASP A 4 1.64 -10.50 -1.24
CA ASP A 4 2.15 -9.12 -1.12
C ASP A 4 2.60 -8.54 -2.48
N SER A 5 2.86 -9.39 -3.49
CA SER A 5 3.12 -8.98 -4.88
C SER A 5 1.89 -8.49 -5.66
N ASP A 6 0.68 -8.82 -5.20
CA ASP A 6 -0.58 -8.41 -5.83
C ASP A 6 -1.08 -7.07 -5.28
N ILE A 7 -0.43 -6.54 -4.24
CA ILE A 7 -0.79 -5.26 -3.63
C ILE A 7 -0.10 -4.14 -4.43
N PRO A 8 -0.86 -3.23 -5.07
CA PRO A 8 -0.26 -2.14 -5.82
C PRO A 8 0.53 -1.20 -4.89
N PRO A 9 1.55 -0.49 -5.41
CA PRO A 9 2.23 0.56 -4.66
C PRO A 9 1.22 1.55 -4.06
N LEU A 10 1.53 2.10 -2.88
CA LEU A 10 0.64 3.02 -2.16
C LEU A 10 0.15 4.18 -3.03
N GLU A 11 1.03 4.77 -3.83
CA GLU A 11 0.69 5.89 -4.73
C GLU A 11 -0.33 5.48 -5.79
N GLU A 12 -0.17 4.28 -6.37
CA GLU A 12 -1.10 3.76 -7.37
C GLU A 12 -2.46 3.44 -6.74
N ALA A 13 -2.47 2.82 -5.55
CA ALA A 13 -3.69 2.51 -4.82
C ALA A 13 -4.50 3.79 -4.49
N VAL A 14 -3.81 4.84 -4.04
CA VAL A 14 -4.42 6.16 -3.77
C VAL A 14 -4.95 6.78 -5.06
N ALA A 15 -4.19 6.72 -6.15
CA ALA A 15 -4.60 7.25 -7.45
C ALA A 15 -5.85 6.52 -8.00
N LEU A 16 -5.91 5.19 -7.82
CA LEU A 16 -7.06 4.38 -8.18
C LEU A 16 -8.31 4.79 -7.38
N GLY A 17 -8.18 4.95 -6.05
CA GLY A 17 -9.28 5.41 -5.20
C GLY A 17 -9.82 6.78 -5.62
N LEU A 18 -8.94 7.72 -5.97
CA LEU A 18 -9.34 9.03 -6.48
C LEU A 18 -10.12 8.95 -7.80
N ARG A 19 -9.62 8.16 -8.76
CA ARG A 19 -10.27 7.96 -10.06
C ARG A 19 -11.64 7.28 -9.91
N SER A 20 -11.74 6.28 -9.03
CA SER A 20 -13.01 5.60 -8.74
C SER A 20 -14.03 6.54 -8.11
N ARG A 21 -13.61 7.44 -7.18
CA ARG A 21 -14.49 8.49 -6.64
C ARG A 21 -15.00 9.45 -7.71
N GLN A 22 -14.11 9.90 -8.59
CA GLN A 22 -14.51 10.77 -9.72
C GLN A 22 -15.48 10.08 -10.68
N THR A 23 -15.29 8.77 -10.88
CA THR A 23 -16.16 7.96 -11.73
C THR A 23 -17.54 7.82 -11.10
N LEU A 24 -17.63 7.58 -9.78
CA LEU A 24 -18.89 7.52 -9.05
C LEU A 24 -19.65 8.85 -9.14
N ASP A 25 -18.99 9.98 -8.87
CA ASP A 25 -19.60 11.31 -8.98
C ASP A 25 -20.13 11.59 -10.40
N ALA A 26 -19.36 11.23 -11.43
CA ALA A 26 -19.82 11.34 -12.82
C ALA A 26 -21.04 10.45 -13.10
N GLU A 27 -21.07 9.24 -12.55
CA GLU A 27 -22.16 8.29 -12.77
C GLU A 27 -23.45 8.70 -12.04
N GLU A 28 -23.34 9.23 -10.82
CA GLU A 28 -24.46 9.81 -10.08
C GLU A 28 -25.07 11.01 -10.82
N LYS A 29 -24.24 11.89 -11.39
CA LYS A 29 -24.71 13.01 -12.22
C LYS A 29 -25.44 12.53 -13.47
N LYS A 30 -24.92 11.50 -14.14
CA LYS A 30 -25.61 10.89 -15.29
C LYS A 30 -26.95 10.28 -14.89
N LEU A 31 -27.04 9.63 -13.73
CA LEU A 31 -28.29 9.09 -13.21
C LEU A 31 -29.32 10.21 -12.96
N GLN A 32 -28.89 11.30 -12.32
CA GLN A 32 -29.76 12.47 -12.08
C GLN A 32 -30.22 13.13 -13.39
N ALA A 33 -29.36 13.15 -14.41
CA ALA A 33 -29.71 13.62 -15.75
C ALA A 33 -30.58 12.63 -16.57
N GLY A 34 -30.86 11.44 -16.02
CA GLY A 34 -31.67 10.41 -16.67
C GLY A 34 -30.97 9.63 -17.78
N VAL A 35 -29.65 9.77 -17.91
CA VAL A 35 -28.84 9.11 -18.95
C VAL A 35 -28.04 7.91 -18.43
N SER A 36 -28.29 7.49 -17.19
CA SER A 36 -27.75 6.26 -16.61
C SER A 36 -28.80 5.51 -15.79
N THR A 37 -28.40 4.36 -15.24
CA THR A 37 -29.24 3.46 -14.46
C THR A 37 -28.71 3.33 -13.02
N PRO A 38 -29.58 3.07 -12.03
CA PRO A 38 -29.14 2.80 -10.66
C PRO A 38 -28.14 1.64 -10.56
N TYR A 39 -28.26 0.65 -11.46
CA TYR A 39 -27.32 -0.47 -11.55
C TYR A 39 -25.89 -0.01 -11.83
N ASN A 40 -25.69 0.96 -12.73
CA ASN A 40 -24.36 1.48 -13.04
C ASN A 40 -23.74 2.21 -11.84
N VAL A 41 -24.55 2.98 -11.09
CA VAL A 41 -24.09 3.63 -9.86
C VAL A 41 -23.62 2.59 -8.85
N ILE A 42 -24.41 1.54 -8.58
CA ILE A 42 -24.03 0.46 -7.66
C ILE A 42 -22.75 -0.24 -8.11
N ARG A 43 -22.58 -0.47 -9.42
CA ARG A 43 -21.34 -1.02 -9.96
C ARG A 43 -20.15 -0.11 -9.64
N THR A 44 -20.25 1.19 -9.92
CA THR A 44 -19.17 2.15 -9.63
C THR A 44 -18.89 2.32 -8.13
N GLN A 45 -19.90 2.21 -7.27
CA GLN A 45 -19.73 2.20 -5.81
C GLN A 45 -18.95 0.96 -5.34
N ARG A 46 -19.25 -0.21 -5.89
CA ARG A 46 -18.49 -1.44 -5.61
C ARG A 46 -17.04 -1.30 -6.07
N ASP A 47 -16.82 -0.74 -7.25
CA ASP A 47 -15.47 -0.55 -7.79
C ASP A 47 -14.67 0.47 -6.94
N LEU A 48 -15.34 1.50 -6.38
CA LEU A 48 -14.76 2.38 -5.37
C LEU A 48 -14.39 1.63 -4.09
N PHE A 49 -15.29 0.80 -3.55
CA PHE A 49 -15.00 0.02 -2.34
C PHE A 49 -13.80 -0.92 -2.54
N SER A 50 -13.69 -1.56 -3.70
CA SER A 50 -12.53 -2.39 -4.04
C SER A 50 -11.24 -1.58 -4.10
N ALA A 51 -11.28 -0.35 -4.64
CA ALA A 51 -10.11 0.53 -4.67
C ALA A 51 -9.70 1.01 -3.26
N GLU A 52 -10.66 1.33 -2.40
CA GLU A 52 -10.40 1.71 -1.01
C GLU A 52 -9.80 0.55 -0.20
N LEU A 53 -10.29 -0.68 -0.45
CA LEU A 53 -9.70 -1.88 0.15
C LEU A 53 -8.24 -2.07 -0.29
N ALA A 54 -7.95 -1.88 -1.58
CA ALA A 54 -6.58 -1.95 -2.10
C ALA A 54 -5.68 -0.87 -1.47
N GLU A 55 -6.20 0.35 -1.24
CA GLU A 55 -5.47 1.41 -0.54
C GLU A 55 -5.10 1.01 0.90
N VAL A 56 -6.05 0.44 1.65
CA VAL A 56 -5.79 -0.04 3.01
C VAL A 56 -4.73 -1.13 3.02
N GLN A 57 -4.80 -2.09 2.10
CA GLN A 57 -3.80 -3.14 1.96
C GLN A 57 -2.42 -2.59 1.61
N ALA A 58 -2.34 -1.62 0.70
CA ALA A 58 -1.10 -0.97 0.33
C ALA A 58 -0.47 -0.19 1.50
N ARG A 59 -1.28 0.47 2.33
CA ARG A 59 -0.80 1.12 3.57
C ARG A 59 -0.25 0.11 4.57
N VAL A 60 -0.90 -1.03 4.74
CA VAL A 60 -0.42 -2.12 5.61
C VAL A 60 0.89 -2.70 5.07
N ALA A 61 0.98 -2.97 3.77
CA ALA A 61 2.20 -3.47 3.14
C ALA A 61 3.37 -2.48 3.30
N TYR A 62 3.11 -1.19 3.09
CA TYR A 62 4.10 -0.14 3.33
C TYR A 62 4.59 -0.11 4.79
N GLY A 63 3.67 -0.22 5.76
CA GLY A 63 4.03 -0.30 7.18
C GLY A 63 4.90 -1.51 7.52
N LYS A 64 4.60 -2.69 6.94
CA LYS A 64 5.45 -3.88 7.08
C LYS A 64 6.84 -3.67 6.47
N ALA A 65 6.91 -3.07 5.28
CA ALA A 65 8.18 -2.81 4.60
C ALA A 65 9.08 -1.88 5.44
N LEU A 66 8.50 -0.87 6.10
CA LEU A 66 9.23 0.02 7.00
C LEU A 66 9.76 -0.74 8.23
N ALA A 67 8.93 -1.57 8.87
CA ALA A 67 9.35 -2.37 10.01
C ALA A 67 10.48 -3.36 9.65
N GLU A 68 10.42 -3.97 8.46
CA GLU A 68 11.49 -4.85 7.96
C GLU A 68 12.77 -4.07 7.66
N LEU A 69 12.67 -2.84 7.12
CA LEU A 69 13.81 -1.96 6.93
C LEU A 69 14.49 -1.61 8.27
N ASP A 70 13.70 -1.27 9.29
CA ASP A 70 14.20 -0.97 10.63
C ASP A 70 14.91 -2.19 11.24
N ARG A 71 14.29 -3.38 11.11
CA ARG A 71 14.87 -4.64 11.58
C ARG A 71 16.20 -4.96 10.88
N ALA A 72 16.25 -4.83 9.55
CA ALA A 72 17.47 -5.08 8.77
C ALA A 72 18.59 -4.08 9.13
N THR A 73 18.22 -2.81 9.34
CA THR A 73 19.16 -1.76 9.74
C THR A 73 19.71 -2.01 11.15
N GLY A 74 18.84 -2.36 12.10
CA GLY A 74 19.24 -2.73 13.46
C GLY A 74 20.19 -3.94 13.48
N GLN A 75 19.85 -5.01 12.77
CA GLN A 75 20.72 -6.19 12.63
C GLN A 75 22.08 -5.85 12.02
N THR A 76 22.11 -4.93 11.05
CA THR A 76 23.35 -4.47 10.44
C THR A 76 24.21 -3.68 11.43
N LEU A 77 23.61 -2.78 12.21
CA LEU A 77 24.31 -1.99 13.23
C LEU A 77 24.84 -2.86 14.37
N GLU A 78 24.06 -3.82 14.87
CA GLU A 78 24.49 -4.77 15.90
C GLU A 78 25.68 -5.61 15.42
N ARG A 79 25.61 -6.12 14.19
CA ARG A 79 26.70 -6.90 13.59
C ARG A 79 27.98 -6.09 13.45
N ASN A 80 27.88 -4.85 12.97
CA ASN A 80 29.04 -3.96 12.82
C ASN A 80 29.67 -3.59 14.17
N HIS A 81 28.89 -3.37 15.24
CA HIS A 81 29.44 -3.12 16.58
C HIS A 81 30.17 -4.35 17.13
N MET A 82 29.59 -5.55 16.97
CA MET A 82 30.27 -6.79 17.38
C MET A 82 31.56 -7.04 16.61
N ASP A 83 31.58 -6.77 15.30
CA ASP A 83 32.79 -6.88 14.48
C ASP A 83 33.85 -5.87 14.96
N LEU A 84 33.47 -4.63 15.29
CA LEU A 84 34.39 -3.61 15.80
C LEU A 84 34.97 -4.00 17.16
N ASP A 85 34.15 -4.51 18.08
CA ASP A 85 34.60 -4.98 19.39
C ASP A 85 35.58 -6.16 19.27
N GLN A 86 35.34 -7.08 18.33
CA GLN A 86 36.26 -8.18 18.04
C GLN A 86 37.59 -7.71 17.42
N VAL A 87 37.55 -6.71 16.53
CA VAL A 87 38.74 -6.07 15.96
C VAL A 87 39.54 -5.34 17.04
N LEU A 88 38.85 -4.61 17.94
CA LEU A 88 39.48 -3.87 19.05
C LEU A 88 40.09 -4.79 20.11
N GLN A 89 39.52 -5.96 20.34
CA GLN A 89 40.09 -6.97 21.25
C GLN A 89 41.28 -7.74 20.65
N GLY A 90 41.80 -7.32 19.49
CA GLY A 90 43.04 -7.82 18.92
C GLY A 90 42.94 -9.26 18.40
N LYS A 91 41.72 -9.73 18.11
CA LYS A 91 41.50 -11.05 17.53
C LYS A 91 41.32 -10.97 16.01
N LEU A 92 42.23 -10.25 15.36
CA LEU A 92 42.55 -10.51 13.96
C LEU A 92 43.80 -11.40 13.98
N ILE A 93 43.69 -12.54 13.30
CA ILE A 93 44.70 -13.61 13.18
C ILE A 93 46.08 -13.05 12.82
#